data_AF-A0A154NZC3-F1
#
_entry.id   AF-A0A154NZC3-F1
#
_cell.length_a   1.000
_cell.length_b   1.000
_cell.length_c   1.000
_cell.angle_alpha   90.00
_cell.angle_beta   90.00
_cell.angle_gamma   90.00
#
_symmetry.space_group_name_H-M   'P 1'
#
loop_
_entity.id
_entity.type
_entity.pdbx_description
1 polymer ?
#
loop_
_entity_poly.entity_id
_entity_poly.type
_entity_poly.pdbx_seq_one_letter_code
_entity_poly.pdbx_strand_id
1 'polypeptide(L)' 'MEYVNEVQNLTGKLIKKQRCDNGEEYLNANIYHFTREKGICISACPPYVHELNGTAKTYNRTIIDMARCPLAEAKVDRRC' A
#
# COMPACT_ATOMS: atom_id res chain seq x y z
N MET A 1 -11.31 -1.42 -2.39
CA MET A 1 -11.58 -2.87 -2.21
C MET A 1 -11.14 -3.67 -3.42
N GLU A 2 -11.28 -3.14 -4.64
CA GLU A 2 -10.79 -3.75 -5.88
C GLU A 2 -9.30 -4.14 -5.84
N TYR A 3 -8.45 -3.29 -5.25
CA TYR A 3 -7.00 -3.55 -5.16
C TYR A 3 -6.63 -4.87 -4.49
N VAL A 4 -7.38 -5.30 -3.46
CA VAL A 4 -7.12 -6.57 -2.76
C VAL A 4 -7.45 -7.76 -3.66
N ASN A 5 -8.46 -7.65 -4.53
CA ASN A 5 -8.79 -8.70 -5.49
C ASN A 5 -7.78 -8.72 -6.64
N GLU A 6 -7.38 -7.55 -7.12
CA GLU A 6 -6.40 -7.41 -8.20
C GLU A 6 -5.05 -8.00 -7.80
N VAL A 7 -4.54 -7.67 -6.61
CA VAL A 7 -3.27 -8.23 -6.12
C VAL A 7 -3.34 -9.74 -5.97
N GLN A 8 -4.44 -10.29 -5.45
CA GLN A 8 -4.61 -11.74 -5.32
C GLN A 8 -4.69 -12.43 -6.69
N ASN A 9 -5.32 -11.81 -7.69
CA ASN A 9 -5.36 -12.32 -9.06
C ASN A 9 -3.98 -12.25 -9.74
N LEU A 10 -3.26 -11.14 -9.59
CA LEU A 10 -1.94 -10.93 -10.20
C LEU A 10 -0.87 -11.84 -9.60
N THR A 11 -0.91 -12.08 -8.28
CA THR A 11 0.09 -12.92 -7.60
C THR A 11 -0.34 -14.36 -7.37
N GLY A 12 -1.62 -14.69 -7.57
CA GLY A 12 -2.20 -16.01 -7.27
C GLY A 12 -2.16 -16.36 -5.77
N LYS A 13 -1.83 -15.41 -4.89
CA LYS A 13 -1.63 -15.62 -3.46
C LYS A 13 -2.70 -14.89 -2.67
N LEU A 14 -3.31 -15.58 -1.71
CA LEU A 14 -4.27 -14.98 -0.79
C LEU A 14 -3.57 -14.05 0.22
N ILE A 15 -4.14 -12.87 0.42
CA ILE A 15 -3.62 -11.89 1.37
C ILE A 15 -4.10 -12.28 2.77
N LYS A 16 -3.17 -12.66 3.66
CA LYS A 16 -3.52 -13.07 5.03
C LYS A 16 -3.56 -11.90 6.02
N LYS A 17 -2.67 -10.93 5.84
CA LYS A 17 -2.50 -9.81 6.75
C LYS A 17 -2.19 -8.54 5.97
N GLN A 18 -2.94 -7.48 6.25
CA GLN A 18 -2.69 -6.15 5.74
C GLN A 18 -2.12 -5.29 6.88
N ARG A 19 -0.91 -4.75 6.69
CA ARG A 19 -0.35 -3.76 7.62
C ARG A 19 -0.64 -2.37 7.07
N CYS A 20 -1.22 -1.53 7.92
CA CYS A 20 -1.49 -0.13 7.61
C CYS A 20 -0.84 0.75 8.68
N ASP A 21 -0.35 1.91 8.27
CA ASP A 21 -0.03 2.99 9.21
C ASP A 21 -1.34 3.50 9.82
N ASN A 22 -1.29 4.16 10.98
CA ASN A 22 -2.49 4.57 11.72
C ASN A 22 -3.21 5.78 11.08
N GLY A 23 -3.08 5.93 9.75
CA GLY A 23 -3.83 6.89 8.96
C GLY A 23 -5.30 6.49 8.95
N GLU A 24 -6.15 7.43 9.33
CA GLU A 24 -7.61 7.26 9.42
C GLU A 24 -8.24 6.75 8.10
N GLU A 25 -7.56 6.98 6.97
CA GLU A 25 -7.99 6.52 5.64
C GLU A 25 -8.14 4.99 5.53
N TYR A 26 -7.33 4.23 6.27
CA TYR A 26 -7.35 2.75 6.25
C TYR A 26 -8.10 2.12 7.42
N LEU A 27 -8.60 2.95 8.35
CA LEU A 27 -9.29 2.53 9.57
C LEU A 27 -10.81 2.74 9.50
N ASN A 28 -11.37 2.89 8.30
CA ASN A 28 -12.80 3.09 8.13
C ASN A 28 -13.58 1.76 8.29
N ALA A 29 -14.81 1.83 8.82
CA ALA A 29 -15.69 0.69 9.07
C ALA A 29 -15.92 -0.18 7.81
N ASN A 30 -15.99 0.45 6.64
CA ASN A 30 -16.12 -0.25 5.36
C ASN A 30 -14.92 -1.16 5.06
N ILE A 31 -13.70 -0.71 5.38
CA ILE A 31 -12.46 -1.47 5.15
C ILE A 31 -12.42 -2.66 6.13
N TYR A 32 -12.82 -2.44 7.38
CA TYR A 32 -12.95 -3.52 8.37
C TYR A 32 -14.00 -4.57 7.96
N HIS A 33 -15.16 -4.16 7.42
CA HIS A 33 -16.18 -5.09 6.95
C HIS A 33 -15.66 -5.96 5.81
N PHE A 34 -15.06 -5.34 4.79
CA PHE A 34 -14.51 -6.05 3.62
C PHE A 34 -13.37 -7.00 3.99
N THR A 35 -12.43 -6.54 4.82
CA THR A 35 -11.33 -7.40 5.26
C THR A 35 -11.80 -8.55 6.14
N ARG A 36 -12.81 -8.36 7.01
CA ARG A 36 -13.46 -9.47 7.74
C ARG A 36 -14.12 -10.47 6.80
N GLU A 37 -14.86 -10.01 5.80
CA GLU A 37 -15.53 -10.89 4.82
C GLU A 37 -14.52 -11.74 4.04
N LYS A 38 -13.35 -11.16 3.74
CA LYS A 38 -12.24 -11.84 3.06
C LYS A 38 -11.33 -12.66 4.00
N GLY A 39 -11.55 -12.59 5.32
CA GLY A 39 -10.68 -13.25 6.32
C GLY A 39 -9.29 -12.63 6.49
N ILE A 40 -9.12 -11.36 6.11
CA ILE A 40 -7.85 -10.62 6.14
C ILE A 40 -7.71 -9.89 7.46
N CYS A 41 -6.60 -10.10 8.16
CA CYS A 41 -6.31 -9.39 9.41
C CYS A 41 -5.67 -8.01 9.11
N ILE A 42 -6.32 -6.92 9.51
CA ILE A 42 -5.70 -5.59 9.50
C ILE A 42 -4.90 -5.40 10.79
N SER A 43 -3.63 -5.04 10.64
CA SER A 43 -2.75 -4.68 11.75
C SER A 43 -2.33 -3.24 11.57
N ALA A 44 -2.96 -2.35 12.33
CA ALA A 44 -2.50 -0.98 12.47
C ALA A 44 -1.13 -1.01 13.16
N CYS A 45 -0.17 -0.30 12.58
CA CYS A 45 1.12 -0.10 13.23
C CYS A 45 0.90 0.88 14.40
N PRO A 46 1.43 0.59 15.61
CA PRO A 46 1.36 1.55 16.69
C PRO A 46 1.95 2.89 16.25
N PRO A 47 1.33 4.02 16.63
CA PRO A 47 1.92 5.33 16.39
C PRO A 47 3.32 5.28 16.98
N TYR A 48 4.31 5.79 16.25
CA TYR A 48 5.72 5.84 16.63
C TYR A 48 6.65 4.67 16.29
N VAL A 49 6.21 3.57 15.67
CA VAL A 49 7.16 2.54 15.17
C VAL A 49 7.44 2.75 13.67
N HIS A 50 8.20 3.80 13.36
CA HIS A 50 8.60 4.12 11.99
C HIS A 50 9.36 3.00 11.29
N GLU A 51 10.06 2.15 12.04
CA GLU A 51 10.83 1.01 11.51
C GLU A 51 9.94 -0.06 10.86
N LEU A 52 8.74 -0.29 11.40
CA LEU A 52 7.79 -1.27 10.84
C LEU A 52 7.19 -0.84 9.51
N ASN A 53 7.16 0.46 9.24
CA ASN A 53 6.78 1.04 7.95
C ASN A 53 8.01 1.29 7.05
N GLY A 54 9.22 0.96 7.52
CA GLY A 54 10.47 1.16 6.80
C GLY A 54 10.49 0.44 5.46
N THR A 55 10.03 -0.81 5.41
CA THR A 55 9.97 -1.58 4.16
C THR A 55 9.05 -0.93 3.12
N ALA A 56 7.84 -0.53 3.51
CA ALA A 56 6.91 0.11 2.58
C ALA A 56 7.41 1.50 2.14
N LYS A 57 8.00 2.29 3.04
CA LYS A 57 8.65 3.57 2.70
C LYS A 57 9.80 3.38 1.71
N THR A 58 10.67 2.39 1.92
CA THR A 58 11.78 2.06 1.01
C THR A 58 11.26 1.63 -0.35
N TYR A 59 10.28 0.72 -0.41
CA TYR A 59 9.66 0.30 -1.67
C TYR A 59 9.04 1.48 -2.42
N ASN A 60 8.27 2.32 -1.74
CA ASN A 60 7.67 3.51 -2.36
C ASN A 60 8.73 4.48 -2.88
N ARG A 61 9.83 4.68 -2.13
CA ARG A 61 10.96 5.49 -2.57
C ARG A 61 11.60 4.92 -3.83
N THR A 62 11.86 3.61 -3.87
CA THR A 62 12.44 2.93 -5.04
C THR A 62 11.52 3.02 -6.25
N ILE A 63 10.20 2.82 -6.08
CA ILE A 63 9.22 2.94 -7.18
C ILE A 63 9.24 4.36 -7.76
N ILE A 64 9.21 5.39 -6.90
CA ILE A 64 9.29 6.78 -7.36
C ILE A 64 10.61 7.04 -8.08
N ASP A 65 11.73 6.54 -7.55
CA ASP A 65 13.04 6.71 -8.19
C ASP A 65 13.12 6.02 -9.55
N MET A 66 12.60 4.80 -9.66
CA MET A 66 12.50 4.07 -10.93
C MET A 66 11.59 4.78 -11.93
N ALA A 67 10.53 5.44 -11.47
CA ALA A 67 9.64 6.22 -12.34
C ALA A 67 10.28 7.52 -12.84
N ARG A 68 11.31 8.07 -12.16
CA ARG A 68 11.97 9.32 -12.58
C ARG A 68 12.67 9.19 -13.93
N CYS A 69 13.30 8.05 -14.22
CA CYS A 69 13.99 7.81 -15.48
C CYS A 69 13.03 7.86 -16.69
N PRO A 70 11.97 7.03 -16.76
CA PRO A 70 11.02 7.05 -17.86
C PRO A 70 10.24 8.37 -17.95
N LEU A 71 9.96 9.05 -16.82
CA LEU A 71 9.33 10.37 -16.84
C LEU A 71 10.23 11.45 -17.45
N ALA A 72 11.54 11.40 -17.17
CA ALA A 72 12.52 12.30 -17.76
C ALA A 72 12.68 12.05 -19.26
N GLU A 73 12.70 10.77 -19.67
CA GLU A 73 12.76 10.37 -21.09
C GLU A 73 11.49 10.78 -21.86
N ALA A 74 10.32 10.68 -21.22
CA ALA A 74 9.05 11.07 -21.80
C ALA A 74 8.85 12.59 -21.93
N LYS A 75 9.81 13.43 -21.49
CA LYS A 75 9.74 14.90 -21.48
C LYS A 75 8.45 15.44 -20.84
N VAL A 76 7.89 14.71 -19.88
CA VAL A 76 6.73 15.16 -19.13
C VAL A 76 7.26 16.18 -18.12
N ASP A 77 7.11 17.46 -18.45
CA ASP A 77 7.53 18.58 -17.63
C ASP A 77 7.00 18.43 -16.20
N ARG A 78 7.91 18.49 -15.23
CA ARG A 78 7.52 18.57 -13.82
C ARG A 78 6.90 19.95 -13.61
N ARG A 79 5.58 20.05 -13.71
CA ARG A 79 4.87 21.20 -13.16
C ARG A 79 5.07 21.21 -11.66
N CYS A 80 5.99 22.08 -11.24
CA CYS A 80 6.22 22.52 -9.89
C CYS A 80 4.93 23.06 -9.25
#